data_AF-A0A421BI91-F1
#
_entry.id   AF-A0A421BI91-F1
#
_cell.length_a   1.000
_cell.length_b   1.000
_cell.length_c   1.000
_cell.angle_alpha   90.00
_cell.angle_beta   90.00
_cell.angle_gamma   90.00
#
_symmetry.space_group_name_H-M   'P 1'
#
loop_
_entity.id
_entity.type
_entity.pdbx_description
1 polymer ?
#
loop_
_entity_poly.entity_id
_entity_poly.type
_entity_poly.pdbx_seq_one_letter_code
_entity_poly.pdbx_strand_id
1 'polypeptide(L)'
;MKQNKLSQKDVMDLKWRIKGRQIVGVSLFWRYCVVPPFSSEIFGREIMAQHISDIFLWKKYLVLLLEDWAIVMINRPNSTVKLQGKTCPKEKTIAQIYLDDQQVLCFIDNRRDGYLILLPIPKYLKKGRTMAPSL
;
A
#
# COMPACT_ATOMS: atom_id res chain seq x y z
N MET A 1 2.19 24.13 9.99
CA MET A 1 1.91 23.01 9.06
C MET A 1 1.17 21.93 9.82
N LYS A 2 -0.06 21.56 9.42
CA LYS A 2 -0.77 20.41 10.02
C LYS A 2 0.00 19.13 9.66
N GLN A 3 0.26 18.27 10.64
CA GLN A 3 0.83 16.94 10.41
C GLN A 3 -0.19 16.12 9.60
N ASN A 4 0.23 15.61 8.44
CA ASN A 4 -0.58 14.71 7.60
C ASN A 4 -0.22 13.25 7.91
N LYS A 5 0.02 12.92 9.18
CA LYS A 5 0.38 11.56 9.59
C LYS A 5 -0.88 10.69 9.58
N LEU A 6 -0.78 9.50 8.99
CA LEU A 6 -1.88 8.53 9.01
C LEU A 6 -2.17 8.11 10.46
N SER A 7 -3.42 8.23 10.89
CA SER A 7 -3.89 7.70 12.18
C SER A 7 -4.40 6.26 12.04
N GLN A 8 -4.54 5.56 13.17
CA GLN A 8 -5.16 4.22 13.18
C GLN A 8 -6.60 4.25 12.66
N LYS A 9 -7.36 5.31 12.96
CA LYS A 9 -8.74 5.47 12.47
C LYS A 9 -8.77 5.57 10.95
N ASP A 10 -7.90 6.40 10.37
CA ASP A 10 -7.83 6.56 8.90
C ASP A 10 -7.51 5.23 8.21
N VAL A 11 -6.65 4.41 8.81
CA VAL A 11 -6.26 3.11 8.27
C VAL A 11 -7.39 2.09 8.38
N MET A 12 -8.16 2.11 9.47
CA MET A 12 -9.34 1.27 9.63
C MET A 12 -10.42 1.61 8.60
N ASP A 13 -10.70 2.89 8.40
CA ASP A 13 -11.66 3.34 7.38
C ASP A 13 -11.19 2.95 5.98
N LEU A 14 -9.88 3.08 5.70
CA LEU A 14 -9.28 2.66 4.44
C LEU A 14 -9.39 1.15 4.23
N LYS A 15 -9.08 0.35 5.27
CA LYS A 15 -9.14 -1.11 5.26
C LYS A 15 -10.50 -1.62 4.80
N TRP A 16 -11.58 -1.09 5.38
CA TRP A 16 -12.94 -1.51 5.03
C TRP A 16 -13.29 -1.30 3.55
N ARG A 17 -12.65 -0.33 2.89
CA ARG A 17 -12.94 0.03 1.50
C ARG A 17 -12.11 -0.76 0.49
N ILE A 18 -10.91 -1.20 0.86
CA ILE A 18 -9.96 -1.84 -0.07
C ILE A 18 -9.77 -3.33 0.14
N LYS A 19 -10.18 -3.88 1.29
CA LYS A 19 -10.00 -5.31 1.58
C LYS A 19 -10.75 -6.15 0.54
N GLY A 20 -10.05 -7.15 -0.01
CA GLY A 20 -10.55 -8.04 -1.05
C GLY A 20 -10.46 -7.48 -2.47
N ARG A 21 -10.07 -6.21 -2.66
CA ARG A 21 -9.92 -5.60 -3.99
C ARG A 21 -8.68 -6.13 -4.70
N GLN A 22 -8.79 -6.36 -5.99
CA GLN A 22 -7.69 -6.74 -6.86
C GLN A 22 -6.93 -5.52 -7.37
N ILE A 23 -5.61 -5.62 -7.45
CA ILE A 23 -4.75 -4.63 -8.09
C ILE A 23 -4.78 -4.85 -9.62
N VAL A 24 -5.23 -3.83 -10.35
CA VAL A 24 -5.34 -3.86 -11.84
C VAL A 24 -4.37 -2.92 -12.54
N GLY A 25 -3.61 -2.14 -11.78
CA GLY A 25 -2.59 -1.26 -12.35
C GLY A 25 -1.71 -0.64 -11.29
N VAL A 26 -0.54 -0.16 -11.72
CA VAL A 26 0.40 0.58 -10.87
C VAL A 26 1.02 1.71 -11.68
N SER A 27 1.19 2.88 -11.07
CA SER A 27 1.97 3.98 -11.63
C SER A 27 2.90 4.55 -10.58
N LEU A 28 4.20 4.52 -10.87
CA LEU A 28 5.25 5.05 -10.00
C LEU A 28 5.73 6.39 -10.56
N PHE A 29 5.52 7.47 -9.82
CA PHE A 29 5.93 8.82 -10.24
C PHE A 29 7.29 9.21 -9.64
N TRP A 30 7.75 8.47 -8.64
CA TRP A 30 9.09 8.61 -8.08
C TRP A 30 9.78 7.24 -8.04
N ARG A 31 10.52 6.90 -9.09
CA ARG A 31 11.13 5.55 -9.25
C ARG A 31 12.03 5.12 -8.09
N TYR A 32 12.64 6.09 -7.39
CA TYR A 32 13.52 5.83 -6.25
C TYR A 32 12.76 5.53 -4.95
N CYS A 33 11.41 5.55 -4.97
CA CYS A 33 10.65 5.08 -3.82
C CYS A 33 10.75 3.56 -3.66
N VAL A 34 10.96 2.79 -4.72
CA VAL A 34 11.10 1.34 -4.62
C VAL A 34 12.50 0.97 -4.16
N VAL A 35 12.60 0.17 -3.10
CA VAL A 35 13.89 -0.28 -2.54
C VAL A 35 14.38 -1.55 -3.28
N PRO A 36 15.68 -1.64 -3.60
CA PRO A 36 16.29 -2.86 -4.14
C PRO A 36 15.99 -4.10 -3.27
N PRO A 37 15.97 -5.33 -3.86
CA PRO A 37 16.45 -5.67 -5.20
C PRO A 37 15.44 -5.40 -6.33
N PHE A 38 14.27 -4.87 -6.02
CA PHE A 38 13.22 -4.63 -7.01
C PHE A 38 13.49 -3.34 -7.79
N SER A 39 13.33 -3.41 -9.11
CA SER A 39 13.14 -2.22 -9.94
C SER A 39 11.68 -1.77 -9.88
N SER A 40 11.39 -0.56 -10.39
CA SER A 40 10.02 -0.06 -10.51
C SER A 40 9.13 -0.98 -11.36
N GLU A 41 9.68 -1.53 -12.44
CA GLU A 41 9.00 -2.45 -13.35
C GLU A 41 8.72 -3.79 -12.68
N ILE A 42 9.73 -4.36 -12.00
CA ILE A 42 9.56 -5.63 -11.27
C ILE A 42 8.53 -5.43 -10.15
N PHE A 43 8.63 -4.34 -9.37
CA PHE A 43 7.66 -4.03 -8.32
C PHE A 43 6.23 -4.03 -8.85
N GLY A 44 5.98 -3.32 -9.96
CA GLY A 44 4.66 -3.30 -10.60
C GLY A 44 4.20 -4.70 -10.99
N ARG A 45 5.05 -5.45 -11.68
CA ARG A 45 4.73 -6.82 -12.13
C ARG A 45 4.39 -7.76 -10.97
N GLU A 46 5.18 -7.74 -9.90
CA GLU A 46 4.95 -8.64 -8.76
C GLU A 46 3.62 -8.37 -8.06
N ILE A 47 3.17 -7.11 -8.00
CA ILE A 47 1.93 -6.74 -7.29
C ILE A 47 0.66 -6.76 -8.15
N MET A 48 0.80 -6.84 -9.47
CA MET A 48 -0.34 -6.94 -10.38
C MET A 48 -1.18 -8.20 -10.12
N ALA A 49 -2.49 -8.08 -10.31
CA ALA A 49 -3.48 -9.14 -10.16
C ALA A 49 -3.64 -9.75 -8.75
N GLN A 50 -2.84 -9.31 -7.76
CA GLN A 50 -3.01 -9.75 -6.38
C GLN A 50 -4.18 -9.06 -5.69
N HIS A 51 -4.81 -9.76 -4.75
CA HIS A 51 -5.82 -9.19 -3.86
C HIS A 51 -5.23 -8.57 -2.60
N ILE A 52 -5.81 -7.46 -2.17
CA ILE A 52 -5.48 -6.82 -0.90
C ILE A 52 -6.13 -7.60 0.23
N SER A 53 -5.32 -8.22 1.08
CA SER A 53 -5.80 -8.99 2.23
C SER A 53 -5.99 -8.13 3.48
N ASP A 54 -5.14 -7.14 3.70
CA ASP A 54 -5.22 -6.23 4.85
C ASP A 54 -4.42 -4.93 4.63
N ILE A 55 -4.71 -3.92 5.44
CA ILE A 55 -3.86 -2.74 5.63
C ILE A 55 -3.86 -2.34 7.11
N PHE A 56 -2.68 -2.08 7.67
CA PHE A 56 -2.56 -1.68 9.08
C PHE A 56 -1.31 -0.84 9.34
N LEU A 57 -1.30 -0.17 10.49
CA LEU A 57 -0.10 0.46 11.02
C LEU A 57 0.59 -0.46 12.02
N TRP A 58 1.89 -0.67 11.83
CA TRP A 58 2.77 -1.31 12.79
C TRP A 58 3.89 -0.35 13.19
N LYS A 59 3.81 0.18 14.42
CA LYS A 59 4.70 1.24 14.91
C LYS A 59 4.72 2.45 13.96
N LYS A 60 5.81 2.66 13.24
CA LYS A 60 5.99 3.75 12.26
C LYS A 60 5.77 3.31 10.81
N TYR A 61 5.31 2.08 10.58
CA TYR A 61 5.14 1.51 9.25
C TYR A 61 3.67 1.38 8.91
N LEU A 62 3.30 1.76 7.69
CA LEU A 62 2.08 1.35 7.04
C LEU A 62 2.38 0.07 6.26
N VAL A 63 1.58 -0.96 6.48
CA VAL A 63 1.73 -2.26 5.84
C VAL A 63 0.46 -2.54 5.05
N LEU A 64 0.58 -2.69 3.74
CA LEU A 64 -0.45 -3.18 2.85
C LEU A 64 -0.13 -4.64 2.52
N LEU A 65 -0.95 -5.57 3.01
CA LEU A 65 -0.78 -6.98 2.76
C LEU A 65 -1.56 -7.39 1.51
N LEU A 66 -0.86 -8.06 0.61
CA LEU A 66 -1.41 -8.75 -0.54
C LEU A 66 -1.46 -10.25 -0.26
N GLU A 67 -1.75 -11.07 -1.26
CA GLU A 67 -1.76 -12.53 -1.16
C GLU A 67 -0.35 -13.09 -0.99
N ASP A 68 0.58 -12.66 -1.84
CA ASP A 68 1.94 -13.17 -1.90
C ASP A 68 2.97 -12.21 -1.33
N TRP A 69 2.62 -10.93 -1.18
CA TRP A 69 3.55 -9.87 -0.85
C TRP A 69 3.01 -8.90 0.20
N ALA A 70 3.91 -8.21 0.88
CA ALA A 70 3.61 -7.07 1.73
C ALA A 70 4.31 -5.83 1.16
N ILE A 71 3.56 -4.75 0.96
CA ILE A 71 4.11 -3.44 0.64
C ILE A 71 4.23 -2.68 1.97
N VAL A 72 5.45 -2.29 2.33
CA VAL A 72 5.75 -1.59 3.56
C VAL A 72 6.23 -0.18 3.25
N MET A 73 5.61 0.80 3.88
CA MET A 73 5.97 2.22 3.78
C MET A 73 6.21 2.79 5.18
N ILE A 74 7.21 3.66 5.33
CA ILE A 74 7.37 4.43 6.58
C ILE A 74 6.31 5.54 6.63
N ASN A 75 5.48 5.54 7.68
CA ASN A 75 4.50 6.59 7.98
C ASN A 75 5.19 7.81 8.60
N ARG A 76 5.72 8.68 7.73
CA ARG A 76 6.33 9.97 8.07
C ARG A 76 5.26 11.07 8.18
N PRO A 77 5.53 12.19 8.88
CA PRO A 77 4.55 13.28 9.04
C PRO A 77 4.06 13.95 7.75
N ASN A 78 4.81 13.81 6.65
CA ASN A 78 4.48 14.37 5.32
C ASN A 78 4.00 13.30 4.32
N SER A 79 3.86 12.06 4.78
CA SER A 79 3.39 10.96 3.97
C SER A 79 2.02 10.50 4.41
N THR A 80 1.17 10.18 3.44
CA THR A 80 -0.18 9.68 3.70
C THR A 80 -0.61 8.73 2.58
N VAL A 81 -1.65 7.93 2.82
CA VAL A 81 -2.30 7.11 1.80
C VAL A 81 -3.76 7.48 1.74
N LYS A 82 -4.26 7.71 0.53
CA LYS A 82 -5.65 8.10 0.29
C LYS A 82 -6.26 7.25 -0.80
N LEU A 83 -7.56 6.99 -0.67
CA LEU A 83 -8.36 6.34 -1.70
C LEU A 83 -9.13 7.41 -2.49
N GLN A 84 -8.97 7.41 -3.81
CA GLN A 84 -9.66 8.35 -4.71
C GLN A 84 -10.37 7.58 -5.84
N GLY A 85 -11.33 8.21 -6.51
CA GLY A 85 -12.15 7.53 -7.54
C GLY A 85 -11.63 7.62 -8.98
N LYS A 86 -10.51 8.30 -9.25
CA LYS A 86 -9.96 8.43 -10.62
C LYS A 86 -8.44 8.39 -10.63
N THR A 87 -7.79 9.46 -10.15
CA THR A 87 -6.34 9.61 -10.14
C THR A 87 -5.96 10.62 -9.06
N CYS A 88 -4.73 10.57 -8.57
CA CYS A 88 -4.22 11.56 -7.64
C CYS A 88 -3.31 12.60 -8.30
N PRO A 89 -3.20 13.81 -7.71
CA PRO A 89 -2.25 14.82 -8.17
C PRO A 89 -0.83 14.28 -8.21
N LYS A 90 -0.21 14.25 -9.39
CA LYS A 90 1.11 13.62 -9.62
C LYS A 90 2.24 14.28 -8.82
N GLU A 91 2.16 15.59 -8.61
CA GLU A 91 3.23 16.39 -7.99
C GLU A 91 3.70 15.88 -6.62
N LYS A 92 2.75 15.33 -5.84
CA LYS A 92 2.94 14.89 -4.44
C LYS A 92 2.79 13.38 -4.27
N THR A 93 2.35 12.69 -5.31
CA THR A 93 2.08 11.25 -5.27
C THR A 93 3.33 10.52 -5.73
N ILE A 94 3.86 9.61 -4.91
CA ILE A 94 5.01 8.78 -5.29
C ILE A 94 4.58 7.50 -6.03
N ALA A 95 3.39 6.98 -5.70
CA ALA A 95 2.81 5.80 -6.32
C ALA A 95 1.28 5.84 -6.34
N GLN A 96 0.68 5.32 -7.39
CA GLN A 96 -0.74 5.01 -7.51
C GLN A 96 -0.91 3.52 -7.75
N ILE A 97 -1.80 2.90 -7.00
CA ILE A 97 -2.25 1.51 -7.20
C ILE A 97 -3.72 1.58 -7.60
N TYR A 98 -4.02 1.10 -8.81
CA TYR A 98 -5.37 1.07 -9.37
C TYR A 98 -6.06 -0.23 -8.97
N LEU A 99 -7.31 -0.13 -8.53
CA LEU A 99 -8.13 -1.25 -8.05
C LEU A 99 -9.22 -1.62 -9.07
N ASP A 100 -9.74 -2.84 -8.97
CA ASP A 100 -10.79 -3.38 -9.85
C ASP A 100 -12.11 -2.58 -9.86
N ASP A 101 -12.36 -1.79 -8.81
CA ASP A 101 -13.55 -0.95 -8.66
C ASP A 101 -13.31 0.50 -9.11
N GLN A 102 -12.29 0.72 -9.94
CA GLN A 102 -11.86 2.01 -10.48
C GLN A 102 -11.33 2.99 -9.41
N GLN A 103 -11.23 2.56 -8.15
CA GLN A 103 -10.59 3.36 -7.12
C GLN A 103 -9.06 3.28 -7.23
N VAL A 104 -8.40 4.30 -6.68
CA VAL A 104 -6.96 4.45 -6.71
C VAL A 104 -6.43 4.72 -5.31
N LEU A 105 -5.54 3.84 -4.86
CA LEU A 105 -4.73 4.03 -3.66
C LEU A 105 -3.53 4.89 -4.00
N CYS A 106 -3.46 6.06 -3.38
CA CYS A 106 -2.46 7.06 -3.64
C CYS A 106 -1.52 7.20 -2.47
N PHE A 107 -0.26 6.82 -2.70
CA PHE A 107 0.83 6.99 -1.77
C PHE A 107 1.40 8.38 -2.00
N ILE A 108 1.13 9.27 -1.07
CA ILE A 108 1.52 10.67 -1.12
C ILE A 108 2.71 10.85 -0.20
N ASP A 109 3.75 11.49 -0.70
CA ASP A 109 4.89 11.94 0.08
C ASP A 109 5.48 13.22 -0.53
N ASN A 110 5.25 14.34 0.15
CA ASN A 110 5.67 15.65 -0.32
C ASN A 110 7.19 15.84 -0.31
N ARG A 111 7.93 15.06 0.49
CA ARG A 111 9.40 15.19 0.60
C ARG A 111 10.15 14.22 -0.31
N ARG A 112 9.45 13.24 -0.89
CA ARG A 112 10.04 12.17 -1.72
C ARG A 112 11.18 11.42 -1.01
N ASP A 113 11.06 11.31 0.31
CA ASP A 113 12.01 10.64 1.20
C ASP A 113 11.45 9.33 1.79
N GLY A 114 10.22 9.00 1.42
CA GLY A 114 9.51 7.77 1.67
C GLY A 114 9.87 6.70 0.64
N TYR A 115 9.88 5.46 1.13
CA TYR A 115 10.20 4.28 0.36
C TYR A 115 9.08 3.24 0.48
N LEU A 116 8.90 2.47 -0.57
CA LEU A 116 8.08 1.27 -0.67
C LEU A 116 9.02 0.07 -0.69
N ILE A 117 8.88 -0.77 0.33
CA ILE A 117 9.62 -2.03 0.46
C ILE A 117 8.65 -3.14 0.13
N LEU A 118 9.01 -3.99 -0.83
CA LEU A 118 8.25 -5.18 -1.17
C LEU A 118 8.86 -6.39 -0.47
N LEU A 119 8.07 -7.08 0.35
CA LEU A 119 8.52 -8.22 1.14
C LEU A 119 7.67 -9.45 0.81
N PRO A 120 8.26 -10.63 0.53
CA PRO A 120 7.47 -11.83 0.27
C PRO A 120 6.78 -12.29 1.57
N ILE A 121 5.52 -12.71 1.46
CA ILE A 121 4.79 -13.34 2.56
C ILE A 121 5.05 -14.85 2.50
N PRO A 122 5.70 -15.44 3.53
CA PRO A 122 5.93 -16.87 3.56
C PRO A 122 4.63 -17.68 3.50
N LYS A 123 4.62 -18.76 2.71
CA LYS A 123 3.43 -19.60 2.50
C LYS A 123 2.80 -20.13 3.80
N TYR A 124 3.61 -20.38 4.83
CA TYR A 124 3.11 -20.85 6.13
C TYR A 124 2.28 -19.80 6.89
N LEU A 125 2.55 -18.50 6.68
CA LEU A 125 1.74 -17.41 7.25
C LEU A 125 0.39 -17.24 6.53
N LYS A 126 0.25 -17.80 5.32
CA LYS A 126 -1.01 -17.76 4.56
C LYS A 126 -2.01 -18.79 5.09
N LYS A 127 -1.55 -19.97 5.49
CA LYS A 127 -2.38 -21.06 6.07
C LYS A 127 -3.00 -20.70 7.42
N GLY A 128 -2.35 -19.84 8.21
CA GLY A 128 -2.85 -19.42 9.52
C GLY A 128 -4.03 -18.43 9.48
N ARG A 129 -4.33 -17.80 8.33
CA ARG A 129 -5.44 -16.83 8.22
C ARG A 129 -6.82 -17.47 8.06
N THR A 130 -6.87 -18.77 7.80
CA THR A 130 -8.10 -19.60 7.76
C THR A 130 -8.50 -20.16 9.13
N MET A 131 -7.76 -19.87 10.21
CA MET A 131 -8.04 -20.39 11.55
C MET A 131 -7.94 -19.32 12.64
N ALA A 132 -8.77 -18.28 12.56
CA ALA A 132 -9.23 -17.62 13.77
C ALA A 132 -10.61 -18.24 14.11
N PRO A 133 -10.70 -19.15 15.08
CA PRO A 133 -12.00 -19.51 15.62
C PRO A 133 -12.57 -18.27 16.31
N SER A 134 -13.83 -17.97 16.00
CA SER A 134 -14.67 -17.11 16.80
C SER A 134 -14.63 -17.57 18.26
N LEU A 135 -14.05 -16.73 19.13
CA LEU A 135 -14.30 -16.74 20.57
C LEU A 135 -15.52 -15.86 20.85
#